data_AF-A0A2J7RR15-F1
#
_entry.id   AF-A0A2J7RR15-F1
#
_cell.length_a   1.000
_cell.length_b   1.000
_cell.length_c   1.000
_cell.angle_alpha   90.00
_cell.angle_beta   90.00
_cell.angle_gamma   90.00
#
_symmetry.space_group_name_H-M   'P 1'
#
loop_
_entity.id
_entity.type
_entity.pdbx_description
1 polymer ?
#
loop_
_entity_poly.entity_id
_entity_poly.type
_entity_poly.pdbx_seq_one_letter_code
_entity_poly.pdbx_strand_id
1 'polypeptide(L)'
;MSWLFGYRGNQPPPEAPQIPVPPAEGGGSGGGDDKNTKKAMEAYRFDSSALERAAQAAKDLERSKFAKEALELSKQQEQTKQQEYFARMKEYEAHIEHTKVEQKRVDGEEKRKTLQEETKQNQIRAQYQDQLARKRYEDQLQQQQRINDENLRRQEESVAKQEAMRRATIEHEMDLRHKNEMKRVEAELRAKAKVDRENQDLTLEQIRLKAAENRVTVLESIKTAGSVLGTGVHALLADWDKILAAAGGISLLALGVYSAKGTTGVAARHIEARLGKPSLVRETSRFSLMEVLRHPVQSVQKVFSRFRTQDALSGVVLAPKLEERLRDIAIATKNTKRNRGMYRNILMHGPPGTGKTMFAKVTAPHQ
;
A
#
# COMPACT_ATOMS: atom_id res chain seq x y z
N MET A 1 46.46 17.37 6.93
CA MET A 1 47.76 17.94 7.36
C MET A 1 48.66 18.05 6.14
N SER A 2 49.59 19.02 6.20
CA SER A 2 50.68 19.33 5.25
C SER A 2 50.31 19.91 3.90
N TRP A 3 50.28 21.24 3.81
CA TRP A 3 50.95 22.02 2.75
C TRP A 3 51.55 23.27 3.42
N LEU A 4 52.79 23.09 3.90
CA LEU A 4 53.72 24.12 4.37
C LEU A 4 54.79 24.25 3.25
N PHE A 5 55.36 25.44 3.06
CA PHE A 5 56.15 25.93 1.90
C PHE A 5 55.25 26.50 0.79
N GLY A 6 55.27 27.78 0.45
CA GLY A 6 56.33 28.79 0.59
C GLY A 6 56.81 29.20 -0.79
N TYR A 7 56.02 30.00 -1.51
CA TYR A 7 56.51 30.83 -2.61
C TYR A 7 55.96 32.24 -2.44
N ARG A 8 56.79 33.08 -1.84
CA ARG A 8 56.63 34.53 -1.74
C ARG A 8 57.46 35.09 -2.90
N GLY A 9 56.79 35.47 -3.99
CA GLY A 9 57.45 35.94 -5.20
C GLY A 9 56.53 36.80 -6.05
N ASN A 10 56.75 38.12 -5.93
CA ASN A 10 56.32 39.18 -6.84
C ASN A 10 54.82 39.54 -6.88
N GLN A 11 54.39 40.33 -5.89
CA GLN A 11 53.26 41.24 -6.05
C GLN A 11 53.82 42.63 -6.41
N PRO A 12 53.46 43.24 -7.56
CA PRO A 12 53.83 44.61 -7.85
C PRO A 12 53.15 45.57 -6.86
N PRO A 13 53.76 46.74 -6.55
CA PRO A 13 53.25 47.68 -5.58
C PRO A 13 51.88 48.26 -6.01
N PRO A 14 51.02 48.68 -5.06
CA PRO A 14 49.72 49.25 -5.37
C PRO A 14 49.89 50.58 -6.10
N GLU A 15 49.34 50.67 -7.31
CA GLU A 15 49.30 51.89 -8.10
C GLU A 15 48.49 52.98 -7.38
N ALA A 16 49.06 54.18 -7.35
CA ALA A 16 48.37 55.41 -6.95
C ALA A 16 47.19 55.69 -7.91
N PRO A 17 46.13 56.39 -7.47
CA PRO A 17 44.96 56.66 -8.29
C PRO A 17 45.35 57.43 -9.56
N GLN A 18 45.22 56.76 -10.71
CA GLN A 18 45.44 57.33 -12.03
C GLN A 18 44.28 58.30 -12.36
N ILE A 19 44.64 59.55 -12.66
CA ILE A 19 43.75 60.54 -13.26
C ILE A 19 43.48 60.06 -14.71
N PRO A 20 42.22 60.02 -15.18
CA PRO A 20 41.93 59.54 -16.53
C PRO A 20 42.55 60.46 -17.58
N VAL A 21 43.43 59.89 -18.39
CA VAL A 21 43.98 60.52 -19.59
C VAL A 21 43.01 60.21 -20.75
N PRO A 22 42.57 61.19 -21.56
CA PRO A 22 41.73 60.91 -22.72
C PRO A 22 42.52 60.13 -23.79
N PRO A 23 41.83 59.35 -24.65
CA PRO A 23 42.50 58.47 -25.61
C PRO A 23 43.23 59.27 -26.68
N ALA A 24 44.46 58.85 -26.98
CA ALA A 24 45.21 59.29 -28.14
C ALA A 24 44.67 58.57 -29.39
N GLU A 25 43.88 59.27 -30.19
CA GLU A 25 43.63 58.89 -31.58
C GLU A 25 44.76 59.44 -32.46
N GLY A 26 45.34 58.55 -33.24
CA GLY A 26 46.40 58.86 -34.19
C GLY A 26 45.89 59.61 -35.42
N GLY A 27 46.76 60.48 -35.93
CA GLY A 27 46.95 60.68 -37.37
C GLY A 27 45.82 61.36 -38.13
N GLY A 28 45.77 62.68 -38.05
CA GLY A 28 44.99 63.52 -38.97
C GLY A 28 45.66 64.87 -39.17
N SER A 29 46.30 65.05 -40.32
CA SER A 29 46.84 66.32 -40.81
C SER A 29 45.79 67.44 -40.73
N GLY A 30 46.16 68.57 -40.12
CA GLY A 30 45.29 69.74 -40.05
C GLY A 30 45.92 70.83 -39.20
N GLY A 31 46.61 71.77 -39.85
CA GLY A 31 47.26 72.89 -39.18
C GLY A 31 46.30 73.72 -38.34
N GLY A 32 46.78 74.16 -37.19
CA GLY A 32 46.14 75.21 -36.42
C GLY A 32 46.11 74.92 -34.92
N ASP A 33 47.25 75.02 -34.24
CA ASP A 33 47.19 75.38 -32.82
C ASP A 33 48.40 76.16 -32.30
N ASP A 34 48.80 77.15 -33.10
CA ASP A 34 49.65 78.24 -32.65
C ASP A 34 48.85 79.27 -31.82
N LYS A 35 47.52 79.10 -31.71
CA LYS A 35 46.60 80.00 -30.98
C LYS A 35 46.32 79.53 -29.55
N ASN A 36 46.08 78.24 -29.26
CA ASN A 36 45.86 77.81 -27.87
C ASN A 36 47.12 77.93 -26.99
N THR A 37 48.29 77.64 -27.54
CA THR A 37 49.58 77.86 -26.86
C THR A 37 49.84 79.36 -26.66
N LYS A 38 49.56 80.22 -27.65
CA LYS A 38 49.60 81.68 -27.48
C LYS A 38 48.59 82.21 -26.46
N LYS A 39 47.37 81.64 -26.39
CA LYS A 39 46.30 82.08 -25.48
C LYS A 39 46.52 81.63 -24.03
N ALA A 40 47.04 80.42 -23.82
CA ALA A 40 47.51 79.95 -22.51
C ALA A 40 48.74 80.75 -22.04
N MET A 41 49.62 81.15 -22.98
CA MET A 41 50.76 82.01 -22.69
C MET A 41 50.37 83.50 -22.54
N GLU A 42 49.24 83.95 -23.12
CA GLU A 42 48.64 85.27 -22.90
C GLU A 42 47.97 85.39 -21.52
N ALA A 43 47.32 84.33 -21.01
CA ALA A 43 46.74 84.32 -19.67
C ALA A 43 47.79 84.46 -18.55
N TYR A 44 49.04 84.06 -18.83
CA TYR A 44 50.20 84.24 -17.95
C TYR A 44 51.09 85.44 -18.34
N ARG A 45 50.75 86.20 -19.39
CA ARG A 45 51.47 87.44 -19.73
C ARG A 45 50.96 88.58 -18.85
N PHE A 46 51.89 89.19 -18.13
CA PHE A 46 51.63 90.35 -17.27
C PHE A 46 51.16 91.52 -18.13
N ASP A 47 49.86 91.83 -18.11
CA ASP A 47 49.27 92.94 -18.88
C ASP A 47 49.65 94.28 -18.24
N SER A 48 50.81 94.82 -18.61
CA SER A 48 51.35 96.08 -18.12
C SER A 48 50.41 97.27 -18.40
N SER A 49 49.63 97.21 -19.48
CA SER A 49 48.68 98.26 -19.86
C SER A 49 47.43 98.29 -18.97
N ALA A 50 46.97 97.12 -18.51
CA ALA A 50 45.88 97.02 -17.56
C ALA A 50 46.31 97.50 -16.17
N LEU A 51 47.57 97.24 -15.81
CA LEU A 51 48.14 97.67 -14.54
C LEU A 51 48.39 99.19 -14.51
N GLU A 52 48.84 99.79 -15.62
CA GLU A 52 48.96 101.24 -15.78
C GLU A 52 47.59 101.93 -15.69
N ARG A 53 46.57 101.38 -16.36
CA ARG A 53 45.18 101.85 -16.23
C ARG A 53 44.63 101.70 -14.82
N ALA A 54 44.90 100.58 -14.15
CA ALA A 54 44.48 100.38 -12.76
C ALA A 54 45.20 101.34 -11.80
N ALA A 55 46.49 101.63 -12.03
CA ALA A 55 47.27 102.56 -11.23
C ALA A 55 46.82 104.01 -11.41
N GLN A 56 46.48 104.42 -12.63
CA GLN A 56 45.92 105.75 -12.91
C GLN A 56 44.51 105.89 -12.34
N ALA A 57 43.66 104.87 -12.50
CA ALA A 57 42.34 104.81 -11.87
C ALA A 57 42.40 104.86 -10.35
N ALA A 58 43.38 104.21 -9.72
CA ALA A 58 43.60 104.26 -8.27
C ALA A 58 43.99 105.67 -7.79
N LYS A 59 44.89 106.37 -8.50
CA LYS A 59 45.26 107.77 -8.19
C LYS A 59 44.10 108.75 -8.33
N ASP A 60 43.25 108.55 -9.34
CA ASP A 60 42.06 109.38 -9.54
C ASP A 60 40.98 109.08 -8.48
N LEU A 61 40.88 107.82 -8.02
CA LEU A 61 40.04 107.42 -6.90
C LEU A 61 40.46 108.07 -5.58
N GLU A 62 41.77 108.10 -5.27
CA GLU A 62 42.32 108.72 -4.04
C GLU A 62 42.04 110.22 -3.92
N ARG A 63 41.95 110.94 -5.05
CA ARG A 63 41.61 112.37 -5.09
C ARG A 63 40.12 112.65 -4.90
N SER A 64 39.26 111.64 -5.02
CA SER A 64 37.81 111.78 -4.90
C SER A 64 37.34 111.77 -3.42
N LYS A 65 36.22 112.44 -3.13
CA LYS A 65 35.66 112.50 -1.77
C LYS A 65 35.14 111.14 -1.26
N PHE A 66 34.83 110.21 -2.16
CA PHE A 66 34.21 108.90 -1.87
C PHE A 66 35.17 107.71 -2.03
N ALA A 67 36.48 107.97 -2.05
CA ALA A 67 37.51 106.94 -2.23
C ALA A 67 37.35 105.73 -1.28
N LYS A 68 36.96 106.00 -0.02
CA LYS A 68 36.76 104.97 1.01
C LYS A 68 35.56 104.06 0.70
N GLU A 69 34.44 104.64 0.28
CA GLU A 69 33.20 103.89 -0.03
C GLU A 69 33.36 103.04 -1.29
N ALA A 70 34.06 103.55 -2.32
CA ALA A 70 34.35 102.78 -3.53
C ALA A 70 35.30 101.60 -3.28
N LEU A 71 36.29 101.77 -2.39
CA LEU A 71 37.18 100.68 -1.96
C LEU A 71 36.42 99.66 -1.12
N GLU A 72 35.50 100.09 -0.27
CA GLU A 72 34.64 99.19 0.50
C GLU A 72 33.69 98.39 -0.40
N LEU A 73 33.12 99.02 -1.43
CA LEU A 73 32.28 98.35 -2.42
C LEU A 73 33.06 97.35 -3.27
N SER A 74 34.29 97.67 -3.69
CA SER A 74 35.15 96.70 -4.40
C SER A 74 35.57 95.54 -3.50
N LYS A 75 35.84 95.81 -2.21
CA LYS A 75 36.09 94.77 -1.20
C LYS A 75 34.87 93.86 -1.03
N GLN A 76 33.65 94.42 -0.97
CA GLN A 76 32.42 93.64 -0.89
C GLN A 76 32.18 92.81 -2.17
N GLN A 77 32.42 93.37 -3.36
CA GLN A 77 32.31 92.64 -4.64
C GLN A 77 33.33 91.49 -4.76
N GLU A 78 34.55 91.69 -4.30
CA GLU A 78 35.54 90.61 -4.25
C GLU A 78 35.16 89.54 -3.21
N GLN A 79 34.58 89.94 -2.08
CA GLN A 79 34.02 88.99 -1.12
C GLN A 79 32.85 88.19 -1.70
N THR A 80 31.93 88.81 -2.44
CA THR A 80 30.83 88.08 -3.09
C THR A 80 31.35 87.13 -4.17
N LYS A 81 32.35 87.53 -4.97
CA LYS A 81 32.99 86.62 -5.94
C LYS A 81 33.66 85.44 -5.25
N GLN A 82 34.37 85.67 -4.14
CA GLN A 82 34.96 84.58 -3.35
C GLN A 82 33.89 83.61 -2.83
N GLN A 83 32.75 84.14 -2.38
CA GLN A 83 31.60 83.32 -1.96
C GLN A 83 30.98 82.54 -3.14
N GLU A 84 30.87 83.14 -4.33
CA GLU A 84 30.41 82.44 -5.54
C GLU A 84 31.36 81.32 -5.96
N TYR A 85 32.67 81.56 -5.94
CA TYR A 85 33.67 80.51 -6.21
C TYR A 85 33.60 79.39 -5.17
N PHE A 86 33.40 79.75 -3.90
CA PHE A 86 33.23 78.76 -2.84
C PHE A 86 31.94 77.96 -2.99
N ALA A 87 30.84 78.60 -3.40
CA ALA A 87 29.58 77.91 -3.71
C ALA A 87 29.78 76.93 -4.88
N ARG A 88 30.42 77.36 -5.97
CA ARG A 88 30.75 76.48 -7.11
C ARG A 88 31.67 75.34 -6.73
N MET A 89 32.69 75.57 -5.92
CA MET A 89 33.57 74.50 -5.42
C MET A 89 32.76 73.45 -4.63
N LYS A 90 31.83 73.88 -3.78
CA LYS A 90 30.93 72.97 -3.05
C LYS A 90 29.97 72.23 -3.96
N GLU A 91 29.44 72.86 -5.01
CA GLU A 91 28.61 72.19 -6.01
C GLU A 91 29.39 71.10 -6.75
N TYR A 92 30.64 71.38 -7.15
CA TYR A 92 31.51 70.38 -7.76
C TYR A 92 31.87 69.25 -6.78
N GLU A 93 32.14 69.57 -5.52
CA GLU A 93 32.38 68.56 -4.49
C GLU A 93 31.16 67.65 -4.31
N ALA A 94 29.96 68.22 -4.20
CA ALA A 94 28.71 67.48 -4.14
C ALA A 94 28.48 66.60 -5.39
N HIS A 95 28.80 67.12 -6.59
CA HIS A 95 28.72 66.35 -7.82
C HIS A 95 29.70 65.17 -7.84
N ILE A 96 30.94 65.39 -7.40
CA ILE A 96 31.96 64.32 -7.28
C ILE A 96 31.50 63.25 -6.29
N GLU A 97 30.93 63.65 -5.16
CA GLU A 97 30.37 62.71 -4.19
C GLU A 97 29.21 61.91 -4.79
N HIS A 98 28.31 62.56 -5.52
CA HIS A 98 27.22 61.88 -6.22
C HIS A 98 27.74 60.85 -7.23
N THR A 99 28.70 61.23 -8.08
CA THR A 99 29.32 60.30 -9.05
C THR A 99 30.00 59.12 -8.36
N LYS A 100 30.67 59.34 -7.21
CA LYS A 100 31.27 58.25 -6.43
C LYS A 100 30.22 57.29 -5.85
N VAL A 101 29.07 57.81 -5.42
CA VAL A 101 27.95 56.98 -4.94
C VAL A 101 27.36 56.16 -6.08
N GLU A 102 27.16 56.77 -7.25
CA GLU A 102 26.67 56.06 -8.45
C GLU A 102 27.65 54.97 -8.90
N GLN A 103 28.94 55.25 -8.94
CA GLN A 103 29.96 54.25 -9.27
C GLN A 103 29.91 53.06 -8.31
N LYS A 104 29.87 53.32 -7.00
CA LYS A 104 29.74 52.26 -5.99
C LYS A 104 28.45 51.46 -6.17
N ARG A 105 27.36 52.11 -6.57
CA ARG A 105 26.08 51.45 -6.84
C ARG A 105 26.18 50.54 -8.06
N VAL A 106 26.74 51.02 -9.17
CA VAL A 106 26.95 50.24 -10.40
C VAL A 106 27.85 49.04 -10.12
N ASP A 107 29.00 49.25 -9.46
CA ASP A 107 29.90 48.17 -9.07
C ASP A 107 29.21 47.12 -8.17
N GLY A 108 28.36 47.58 -7.26
CA GLY A 108 27.56 46.73 -6.39
C GLY A 108 26.51 45.92 -7.16
N GLU A 109 25.87 46.52 -8.16
CA GLU A 109 24.90 45.85 -9.03
C GLU A 109 25.56 44.82 -9.95
N GLU A 110 26.74 45.12 -10.52
CA GLU A 110 27.51 44.17 -11.32
C GLU A 110 27.97 42.98 -10.49
N LYS A 111 28.54 43.21 -9.29
CA LYS A 111 28.92 42.13 -8.37
C LYS A 111 27.74 41.25 -7.97
N ARG A 112 26.55 41.83 -7.81
CA ARG A 112 25.33 41.05 -7.53
C ARG A 112 24.95 40.19 -8.73
N LYS A 113 25.03 40.71 -9.96
CA LYS A 113 24.73 39.96 -11.18
C LYS A 113 25.71 38.81 -11.37
N THR A 114 27.01 39.04 -11.21
CA THR A 114 28.03 37.97 -11.33
C THR A 114 27.82 36.89 -10.27
N LEU A 115 27.60 37.27 -9.01
CA LEU A 115 27.32 36.33 -7.93
C LEU A 115 26.05 35.51 -8.20
N GLN A 116 25.00 36.12 -8.76
CA GLN A 116 23.79 35.40 -9.16
C GLN A 116 24.03 34.39 -10.29
N GLU A 117 24.87 34.73 -11.27
CA GLU A 117 25.23 33.81 -12.34
C GLU A 117 26.10 32.65 -11.83
N GLU A 118 27.09 32.94 -10.99
CA GLU A 118 27.93 31.93 -10.36
C GLU A 118 27.12 30.98 -9.48
N THR A 119 26.20 31.50 -8.68
CA THR A 119 25.31 30.67 -7.85
C THR A 119 24.40 29.80 -8.71
N LYS A 120 23.84 30.32 -9.80
CA LYS A 120 23.07 29.52 -10.77
C LYS A 120 23.92 28.42 -11.40
N GLN A 121 25.14 28.73 -11.83
CA GLN A 121 26.05 27.73 -12.40
C GLN A 121 26.42 26.65 -11.38
N ASN A 122 26.70 27.05 -10.13
CA ASN A 122 26.98 26.11 -9.04
C ASN A 122 25.78 25.22 -8.73
N GLN A 123 24.56 25.76 -8.71
CA GLN A 123 23.34 24.98 -8.54
C GLN A 123 23.15 23.96 -9.67
N ILE A 124 23.34 24.37 -10.93
CA ILE A 124 23.23 23.47 -12.08
C ILE A 124 24.28 22.37 -12.01
N ARG A 125 25.54 22.70 -11.67
CA ARG A 125 26.61 21.72 -11.49
C ARG A 125 26.29 20.73 -10.38
N ALA A 126 25.79 21.20 -9.24
CA ALA A 126 25.40 20.34 -8.13
C ALA A 126 24.26 19.39 -8.53
N GLN A 127 23.21 19.89 -9.18
CA GLN A 127 22.10 19.06 -9.67
C GLN A 127 22.57 18.02 -10.71
N TYR A 128 23.47 18.40 -11.61
CA TYR A 128 24.01 17.49 -12.60
C TYR A 128 24.86 16.38 -11.96
N GLN A 129 25.69 16.73 -10.97
CA GLN A 129 26.45 15.75 -10.20
C GLN A 129 25.53 14.78 -9.44
N ASP A 130 24.45 15.28 -8.84
CA ASP A 130 23.43 14.45 -8.17
C ASP A 130 22.74 13.50 -9.15
N GLN A 131 22.35 13.98 -10.33
CA GLN A 131 21.76 13.13 -11.37
C GLN A 131 22.73 12.04 -11.84
N LEU A 132 24.01 12.37 -12.03
CA LEU A 132 25.04 11.40 -12.38
C LEU A 132 25.31 10.40 -11.25
N ALA A 133 25.25 10.83 -9.99
CA ALA A 133 25.38 9.93 -8.84
C ALA A 133 24.21 8.94 -8.77
N ARG A 134 22.98 9.41 -8.98
CA ARG A 134 21.79 8.55 -9.05
C ARG A 134 21.88 7.55 -10.19
N LYS A 135 22.25 7.99 -11.40
CA LYS A 135 22.45 7.09 -12.56
C LYS A 135 23.52 6.03 -12.28
N ARG A 136 24.68 6.41 -11.74
CA ARG A 136 25.73 5.44 -11.37
C ARG A 136 25.25 4.43 -10.34
N TYR A 137 24.46 4.87 -9.36
CA TYR A 137 23.88 3.98 -8.35
C TYR A 137 22.83 3.03 -8.94
N GLU A 138 21.96 3.54 -9.82
CA GLU A 138 20.97 2.73 -10.55
C GLU A 138 21.65 1.68 -11.44
N ASP A 139 22.68 2.07 -12.20
CA ASP A 139 23.44 1.16 -13.05
C ASP A 139 24.12 0.05 -12.23
N GLN A 140 24.70 0.39 -11.07
CA GLN A 140 25.29 -0.58 -10.15
C GLN A 140 24.24 -1.55 -9.59
N LEU A 141 23.07 -1.05 -9.20
CA LEU A 141 21.99 -1.88 -8.68
C LEU A 141 21.44 -2.81 -9.77
N GLN A 142 21.25 -2.32 -10.99
CA GLN A 142 20.84 -3.13 -12.13
C GLN A 142 21.89 -4.20 -12.46
N GLN A 143 23.17 -3.87 -12.40
CA GLN A 143 24.24 -4.84 -12.60
C GLN A 143 24.21 -5.93 -11.52
N GLN A 144 24.01 -5.56 -10.26
CA GLN A 144 23.89 -6.51 -9.15
C GLN A 144 22.66 -7.42 -9.31
N GLN A 145 21.51 -6.86 -9.71
CA GLN A 145 20.30 -7.63 -10.01
C GLN A 145 20.55 -8.63 -11.14
N ARG A 146 21.16 -8.22 -12.26
CA ARG A 146 21.50 -9.13 -13.37
C ARG A 146 22.40 -10.28 -12.93
N ILE A 147 23.42 -9.99 -12.11
CA ILE A 147 24.32 -11.03 -11.57
C ILE A 147 23.54 -11.99 -10.67
N ASN A 148 22.65 -11.49 -9.82
CA ASN A 148 21.81 -12.33 -8.96
C ASN A 148 20.85 -13.20 -9.78
N ASP A 149 20.20 -12.63 -10.79
CA ASP A 149 19.28 -13.34 -11.69
C ASP A 149 20.02 -14.42 -12.49
N GLU A 150 21.22 -14.12 -13.01
CA GLU A 150 22.06 -15.12 -13.69
C GLU A 150 22.47 -16.25 -12.74
N ASN A 151 22.82 -15.93 -11.50
CA ASN A 151 23.15 -16.94 -10.49
C ASN A 151 21.95 -17.81 -10.13
N LEU A 152 20.76 -17.21 -9.98
CA LEU A 152 19.53 -17.96 -9.71
C LEU A 152 19.16 -18.85 -10.90
N ARG A 153 19.24 -18.33 -12.13
CA ARG A 153 19.02 -19.12 -13.36
C ARG A 153 19.98 -20.29 -13.45
N ARG A 154 21.27 -20.11 -13.16
CA ARG A 154 22.25 -21.21 -13.13
C ARG A 154 21.89 -22.26 -12.06
N GLN A 155 21.41 -21.84 -10.90
CA GLN A 155 20.93 -22.76 -9.87
C GLN A 155 19.69 -23.52 -10.33
N GLU A 156 18.69 -22.83 -10.87
CA GLU A 156 17.49 -23.43 -11.44
C GLU A 156 17.81 -24.43 -12.55
N GLU A 157 18.70 -24.07 -13.49
CA GLU A 157 19.16 -24.97 -14.54
C GLU A 157 19.88 -26.20 -13.98
N SER A 158 20.68 -26.03 -12.92
CA SER A 158 21.38 -27.15 -12.28
C SER A 158 20.40 -28.10 -11.58
N VAL A 159 19.37 -27.57 -10.90
CA VAL A 159 18.33 -28.35 -10.25
C VAL A 159 17.45 -29.03 -11.30
N ALA A 160 17.06 -28.31 -12.35
CA ALA A 160 16.30 -28.86 -13.46
C ALA A 160 17.05 -30.00 -14.16
N LYS A 161 18.38 -29.87 -14.36
CA LYS A 161 19.21 -30.96 -14.89
C LYS A 161 19.26 -32.17 -13.96
N GLN A 162 19.34 -31.96 -12.64
CA GLN A 162 19.30 -33.05 -11.66
C GLN A 162 17.94 -33.75 -11.63
N GLU A 163 16.85 -32.98 -11.66
CA GLU A 163 15.49 -33.53 -11.74
C GLU A 163 15.26 -34.28 -13.05
N ALA A 164 15.71 -33.73 -14.19
CA ALA A 164 15.62 -34.41 -15.48
C ALA A 164 16.39 -35.74 -15.47
N MET A 165 17.60 -35.78 -14.88
CA MET A 165 18.33 -37.04 -14.70
C MET A 165 17.57 -38.03 -13.81
N ARG A 166 16.96 -37.58 -12.71
CA ARG A 166 16.15 -38.44 -11.83
C ARG A 166 14.90 -38.96 -12.53
N ARG A 167 14.21 -38.11 -13.29
CA ARG A 167 13.03 -38.51 -14.08
C ARG A 167 13.41 -39.52 -15.15
N ALA A 168 14.47 -39.26 -15.92
CA ALA A 168 14.95 -40.17 -16.94
C ALA A 168 15.39 -41.53 -16.37
N THR A 169 16.03 -41.56 -15.19
CA THR A 169 16.41 -42.82 -14.54
C THR A 169 15.19 -43.61 -14.04
N ILE A 170 14.20 -42.93 -13.44
CA ILE A 170 12.94 -43.56 -13.01
C ILE A 170 12.16 -44.08 -14.23
N GLU A 171 12.02 -43.28 -15.29
CA GLU A 171 11.35 -43.69 -16.53
C GLU A 171 12.03 -44.92 -17.13
N HIS A 172 13.37 -44.93 -17.19
CA HIS A 172 14.11 -46.08 -17.69
C HIS A 172 13.90 -47.33 -16.82
N GLU A 173 13.89 -47.18 -15.50
CA GLU A 173 13.62 -48.29 -14.58
C GLU A 173 12.19 -48.83 -14.74
N MET A 174 11.20 -47.94 -14.84
CA MET A 174 9.80 -48.31 -15.06
C MET A 174 9.60 -48.99 -16.41
N ASP A 175 10.25 -48.51 -17.47
CA ASP A 175 10.22 -49.16 -18.78
C ASP A 175 10.83 -50.55 -18.75
N LEU A 176 11.94 -50.74 -18.02
CA LEU A 176 12.55 -52.06 -17.85
C LEU A 176 11.65 -52.99 -17.03
N ARG A 177 11.05 -52.50 -15.94
CA ARG A 177 10.07 -53.26 -15.14
C ARG A 177 8.87 -53.66 -15.98
N HIS A 178 8.29 -52.72 -16.74
CA HIS A 178 7.17 -52.98 -17.64
C HIS A 178 7.54 -54.02 -18.69
N LYS A 179 8.71 -53.91 -19.34
CA LYS A 179 9.20 -54.92 -20.29
C LYS A 179 9.38 -56.29 -19.65
N ASN A 180 9.87 -56.35 -18.41
CA ASN A 180 10.03 -57.61 -17.68
C ASN A 180 8.69 -58.23 -17.28
N GLU A 181 7.75 -57.43 -16.78
CA GLU A 181 6.39 -57.86 -16.45
C GLU A 181 5.65 -58.35 -17.70
N MET A 182 5.72 -57.60 -18.81
CA MET A 182 5.13 -58.01 -20.08
C MET A 182 5.68 -59.35 -20.55
N LYS A 183 7.00 -59.57 -20.47
CA LYS A 183 7.61 -60.86 -20.81
C LYS A 183 7.16 -62.00 -19.89
N ARG A 184 7.00 -61.73 -18.58
CA ARG A 184 6.48 -62.73 -17.62
C ARG A 184 5.03 -63.08 -17.92
N VAL A 185 4.17 -62.07 -18.12
CA VAL A 185 2.76 -62.27 -18.47
C VAL A 185 2.63 -63.01 -19.79
N GLU A 186 3.41 -62.65 -20.81
CA GLU A 186 3.44 -63.39 -22.08
C GLU A 186 3.85 -64.85 -21.88
N ALA A 187 4.86 -65.12 -21.06
CA ALA A 187 5.30 -66.48 -20.77
C ALA A 187 4.22 -67.28 -20.02
N GLU A 188 3.58 -66.68 -19.01
CA GLU A 188 2.47 -67.29 -18.28
C GLU A 188 1.25 -67.55 -19.16
N LEU A 189 0.87 -66.59 -20.02
CA LEU A 189 -0.24 -66.76 -20.96
C LEU A 189 0.07 -67.85 -21.99
N ARG A 190 1.30 -67.91 -22.51
CA ARG A 190 1.72 -69.00 -23.40
C ARG A 190 1.73 -70.36 -22.69
N ALA A 191 2.13 -70.41 -21.42
CA ALA A 191 2.11 -71.63 -20.63
C ALA A 191 0.67 -72.09 -20.35
N LYS A 192 -0.21 -71.18 -19.89
CA LYS A 192 -1.63 -71.45 -19.69
C LYS A 192 -2.30 -71.91 -20.98
N ALA A 193 -2.04 -71.24 -22.11
CA ALA A 193 -2.59 -71.64 -23.40
C ALA A 193 -2.15 -73.05 -23.84
N LYS A 194 -0.97 -73.53 -23.43
CA LYS A 194 -0.54 -74.92 -23.65
C LYS A 194 -1.26 -75.89 -22.71
N VAL A 195 -1.32 -75.56 -21.42
CA VAL A 195 -2.02 -76.36 -20.40
C VAL A 195 -3.50 -76.50 -20.74
N ASP A 196 -4.16 -75.43 -21.18
CA ASP A 196 -5.57 -75.45 -21.56
C ASP A 196 -5.81 -76.29 -22.83
N ARG A 197 -4.81 -76.40 -23.73
CA ARG A 197 -4.90 -77.29 -24.89
C ARG A 197 -4.75 -78.76 -24.51
N GLU A 198 -3.82 -79.07 -23.62
CA GLU A 198 -3.58 -80.44 -23.16
C GLU A 198 -4.70 -80.93 -22.22
N ASN A 199 -5.30 -80.03 -21.43
CA ASN A 199 -6.36 -80.34 -20.48
C ASN A 199 -7.78 -80.16 -21.05
N GLN A 200 -7.93 -79.84 -22.34
CA GLN A 200 -9.24 -79.62 -22.96
C GLN A 200 -10.14 -80.84 -22.81
N ASP A 201 -9.60 -82.03 -23.10
CA ASP A 201 -10.36 -83.28 -23.04
C ASP A 201 -10.79 -83.62 -21.60
N LEU A 202 -9.87 -83.50 -20.64
CA LEU A 202 -10.16 -83.70 -19.21
C LEU A 202 -11.17 -82.67 -18.68
N THR A 203 -11.10 -81.42 -19.13
CA THR A 203 -12.02 -80.36 -18.69
C THR A 203 -13.41 -80.58 -19.24
N LEU A 204 -13.54 -81.03 -20.50
CA LEU A 204 -14.83 -81.39 -21.08
C LEU A 204 -15.48 -82.56 -20.34
N GLU A 205 -14.70 -83.58 -19.96
CA GLU A 205 -15.18 -84.68 -19.14
C GLU A 205 -15.63 -84.21 -17.75
N GLN A 206 -14.85 -83.37 -17.07
CA GLN A 206 -15.23 -82.79 -15.79
C GLN A 206 -16.49 -81.91 -15.88
N ILE A 207 -16.64 -81.11 -16.94
CA ILE A 207 -17.84 -80.28 -17.16
C ILE A 207 -19.06 -81.18 -17.34
N ARG A 208 -18.94 -82.27 -18.11
CA ARG A 208 -20.03 -83.24 -18.30
C ARG A 208 -20.42 -83.91 -16.99
N LEU A 209 -19.44 -84.35 -16.19
CA LEU A 209 -19.68 -84.96 -14.88
C LEU A 209 -20.33 -83.96 -13.91
N LYS A 210 -19.78 -82.75 -13.78
CA LYS A 210 -20.36 -81.70 -12.94
C LYS A 210 -21.76 -81.29 -13.37
N ALA A 211 -22.03 -81.22 -14.68
CA ALA A 211 -23.37 -80.91 -15.18
C ALA A 211 -24.38 -82.01 -14.84
N ALA A 212 -23.96 -83.28 -14.90
CA ALA A 212 -24.78 -84.41 -14.48
C ALA A 212 -25.04 -84.38 -12.96
N GLU A 213 -24.02 -84.16 -12.15
CA GLU A 213 -24.14 -84.04 -10.68
C GLU A 213 -25.03 -82.86 -10.29
N ASN A 214 -24.77 -81.66 -10.84
CA ASN A 214 -25.57 -80.47 -10.58
C ASN A 214 -27.04 -80.67 -10.96
N ARG A 215 -27.33 -81.36 -12.07
CA ARG A 215 -28.71 -81.69 -12.44
C ARG A 215 -29.38 -82.55 -11.38
N VAL A 216 -28.67 -83.56 -10.86
CA VAL A 216 -29.19 -84.42 -9.77
C VAL A 216 -29.39 -83.59 -8.50
N THR A 217 -28.41 -82.79 -8.09
CA THR A 217 -28.49 -81.94 -6.89
C THR A 217 -29.60 -80.90 -6.99
N VAL A 218 -29.80 -80.29 -8.15
CA VAL A 218 -30.90 -79.33 -8.37
C VAL A 218 -32.25 -80.04 -8.29
N LEU A 219 -32.39 -81.23 -8.88
CA LEU A 219 -33.63 -82.00 -8.77
C LEU A 219 -33.92 -82.44 -7.34
N GLU A 220 -32.90 -82.88 -6.60
CA GLU A 220 -33.02 -83.31 -5.22
C GLU A 220 -33.29 -82.12 -4.28
N SER A 221 -32.63 -80.98 -4.49
CA SER A 221 -32.89 -79.76 -3.74
C SER A 221 -34.26 -79.17 -4.04
N ILE A 222 -34.76 -79.22 -5.28
CA ILE A 222 -36.14 -78.81 -5.61
C ILE A 222 -37.16 -79.74 -4.93
N LYS A 223 -36.93 -81.05 -4.93
CA LYS A 223 -37.81 -82.03 -4.26
C LYS A 223 -37.80 -81.85 -2.75
N THR A 224 -36.62 -81.60 -2.17
CA THR A 224 -36.44 -81.39 -0.73
C THR A 224 -37.00 -80.04 -0.30
N ALA A 225 -36.67 -78.96 -1.01
CA ALA A 225 -37.25 -77.65 -0.75
C ALA A 225 -38.77 -77.67 -0.97
N GLY A 226 -39.28 -78.29 -2.02
CA GLY A 226 -40.72 -78.41 -2.28
C GLY A 226 -41.47 -79.19 -1.20
N SER A 227 -40.88 -80.26 -0.66
CA SER A 227 -41.46 -81.03 0.45
C SER A 227 -41.37 -80.30 1.79
N VAL A 228 -40.24 -79.65 2.10
CA VAL A 228 -40.07 -78.86 3.33
C VAL A 228 -40.95 -77.60 3.31
N LEU A 229 -41.07 -76.94 2.16
CA LEU A 229 -41.88 -75.74 2.01
C LEU A 229 -43.38 -76.10 1.94
N GLY A 230 -43.74 -77.22 1.31
CA GLY A 230 -45.10 -77.76 1.33
C GLY A 230 -45.55 -78.19 2.72
N THR A 231 -44.71 -78.89 3.48
CA THR A 231 -44.99 -79.26 4.88
C THR A 231 -45.01 -78.04 5.79
N GLY A 232 -44.12 -77.07 5.59
CA GLY A 232 -44.09 -75.80 6.33
C GLY A 232 -45.33 -74.93 6.11
N VAL A 233 -45.79 -74.79 4.86
CA VAL A 233 -47.01 -74.04 4.53
C VAL A 233 -48.26 -74.75 5.04
N HIS A 234 -48.32 -76.09 4.95
CA HIS A 234 -49.42 -76.86 5.52
C HIS A 234 -49.47 -76.74 7.05
N ALA A 235 -48.32 -76.78 7.73
CA ALA A 235 -48.24 -76.60 9.18
C ALA A 235 -48.56 -75.16 9.63
N LEU A 236 -48.28 -74.16 8.80
CA LEU A 236 -48.69 -72.77 9.02
C LEU A 236 -50.20 -72.60 8.83
N LEU A 237 -50.80 -73.21 7.81
CA LEU A 237 -52.24 -73.10 7.54
C LEU A 237 -53.11 -73.91 8.51
N ALA A 238 -52.59 -75.01 9.07
CA ALA A 238 -53.32 -75.86 9.99
C ALA A 238 -53.47 -75.26 11.41
N ASP A 239 -52.54 -74.39 11.83
CA ASP A 239 -52.51 -73.82 13.18
C ASP A 239 -52.68 -72.30 13.19
N TRP A 240 -53.81 -71.81 13.70
CA TRP A 240 -54.11 -70.38 13.81
C TRP A 240 -53.07 -69.58 14.62
N ASP A 241 -52.47 -70.18 15.65
CA ASP A 241 -51.43 -69.54 16.47
C ASP A 241 -50.14 -69.29 15.67
N LYS A 242 -49.81 -70.19 14.73
CA LYS A 242 -48.63 -70.06 13.86
C LYS A 242 -48.87 -69.00 12.78
N ILE A 243 -50.11 -68.89 12.27
CA ILE A 243 -50.51 -67.79 11.37
C ILE A 243 -50.35 -66.44 12.07
N LEU A 244 -50.86 -66.33 13.30
CA LEU A 244 -50.77 -65.10 14.08
C LEU A 244 -49.31 -64.71 14.36
N ALA A 245 -48.48 -65.68 14.76
CA ALA A 245 -47.05 -65.46 15.00
C ALA A 245 -46.31 -65.06 13.71
N ALA A 246 -46.61 -65.68 12.57
CA ALA A 246 -46.02 -65.35 11.28
C ALA A 246 -46.46 -63.98 10.77
N ALA A 247 -47.75 -63.66 10.84
CA ALA A 247 -48.28 -62.34 10.50
C ALA A 247 -47.74 -61.26 11.44
N GLY A 248 -47.60 -61.56 12.74
CA GLY A 248 -46.93 -60.72 13.72
C GLY A 248 -45.46 -60.50 13.38
N GLY A 249 -44.73 -61.55 13.02
CA GLY A 249 -43.32 -61.45 12.63
C GLY A 249 -43.10 -60.63 11.35
N ILE A 250 -43.93 -60.85 10.32
CA ILE A 250 -43.87 -60.10 9.05
C ILE A 250 -44.23 -58.63 9.28
N SER A 251 -45.28 -58.35 10.05
CA SER A 251 -45.67 -56.97 10.36
C SER A 251 -44.63 -56.26 11.21
N LEU A 252 -44.02 -56.92 12.20
CA LEU A 252 -42.96 -56.35 13.04
C LEU A 252 -41.69 -56.09 12.22
N LEU A 253 -41.33 -56.97 11.28
CA LEU A 253 -40.25 -56.73 10.32
C LEU A 253 -40.53 -55.52 9.43
N ALA A 254 -41.74 -55.40 8.89
CA ALA A 254 -42.15 -54.26 8.07
C ALA A 254 -42.10 -52.94 8.89
N LEU A 255 -42.57 -52.98 10.13
CA LEU A 255 -42.52 -51.86 11.08
C LEU A 255 -41.06 -51.49 11.41
N GLY A 256 -40.20 -52.49 11.60
CA GLY A 256 -38.76 -52.34 11.82
C GLY A 256 -38.07 -51.64 10.65
N VAL A 257 -38.31 -52.09 9.42
CA VAL A 257 -37.72 -51.48 8.21
C VAL A 257 -38.24 -50.06 7.98
N TYR A 258 -39.55 -49.84 8.15
CA TYR A 258 -40.14 -48.51 7.93
C TYR A 258 -39.68 -47.50 9.00
N SER A 259 -39.62 -47.92 10.25
CA SER A 259 -39.14 -47.08 11.35
C SER A 259 -37.65 -46.74 11.20
N ALA A 260 -36.80 -47.72 10.86
CA ALA A 260 -35.37 -47.50 10.63
C ALA A 260 -35.11 -46.49 9.49
N LYS A 261 -35.90 -46.55 8.41
CA LYS A 261 -35.78 -45.62 7.27
C LYS A 261 -36.13 -44.17 7.66
N GLY A 262 -37.07 -43.97 8.59
CA GLY A 262 -37.43 -42.65 9.09
C GLY A 262 -36.44 -42.11 10.14
N THR A 263 -35.99 -42.96 11.06
CA THR A 263 -35.15 -42.55 12.21
C THR A 263 -33.71 -42.24 11.81
N THR A 264 -33.14 -42.95 10.82
CA THR A 264 -31.79 -42.69 10.32
C THR A 264 -31.64 -41.28 9.74
N GLY A 265 -32.62 -40.77 8.99
CA GLY A 265 -32.59 -39.42 8.44
C GLY A 265 -32.65 -38.31 9.51
N VAL A 266 -33.44 -38.52 10.57
CA VAL A 266 -33.54 -37.57 11.69
C VAL A 266 -32.27 -37.59 12.55
N ALA A 267 -31.72 -38.78 12.82
CA ALA A 267 -30.47 -38.94 13.55
C ALA A 267 -29.29 -38.31 12.81
N ALA A 268 -29.19 -38.52 11.49
CA ALA A 268 -28.16 -37.90 10.65
C ALA A 268 -28.22 -36.36 10.72
N ARG A 269 -29.41 -35.77 10.58
CA ARG A 269 -29.61 -34.31 10.69
C ARG A 269 -29.29 -33.78 12.11
N HIS A 270 -29.56 -34.55 13.15
CA HIS A 270 -29.24 -34.18 14.54
C HIS A 270 -27.72 -34.18 14.81
N ILE A 271 -26.99 -35.13 14.21
CA ILE A 271 -25.52 -35.19 14.28
C ILE A 271 -24.89 -34.06 13.45
N GLU A 272 -25.41 -33.81 12.24
CA GLU A 272 -25.00 -32.71 11.37
C GLU A 272 -25.15 -31.34 12.06
N ALA A 273 -26.26 -31.13 12.76
CA ALA A 273 -26.50 -29.91 13.54
C ALA A 273 -25.53 -29.70 14.71
N ARG A 274 -24.88 -30.77 15.21
CA ARG A 274 -23.88 -30.70 16.29
C ARG A 274 -22.45 -30.50 15.78
N LEU A 275 -22.12 -30.99 14.58
CA LEU A 275 -20.77 -30.92 14.03
C LEU A 275 -20.52 -29.64 13.20
N GLY A 276 -21.56 -29.06 12.59
CA GLY A 276 -21.40 -28.01 11.58
C GLY A 276 -21.35 -26.55 12.07
N LYS A 277 -21.23 -26.27 13.39
CA LYS A 277 -21.21 -24.88 13.89
C LYS A 277 -20.12 -24.64 14.94
N PRO A 278 -19.24 -23.63 14.77
CA PRO A 278 -18.27 -23.26 15.78
C PRO A 278 -18.96 -22.75 17.05
N SER A 279 -18.40 -23.09 18.22
CA SER A 279 -18.96 -22.92 19.56
C SER A 279 -19.14 -21.49 20.06
N LEU A 280 -18.91 -20.47 19.22
CA LEU A 280 -18.83 -19.07 19.63
C LEU A 280 -20.18 -18.33 19.69
N VAL A 281 -21.27 -19.06 19.64
CA VAL A 281 -22.53 -18.58 20.21
C VAL A 281 -23.15 -19.83 20.81
N ARG A 282 -23.28 -19.86 22.14
CA ARG A 282 -24.43 -20.39 22.90
C ARG A 282 -24.01 -20.77 24.34
N GLU A 283 -24.37 -19.92 25.29
CA GLU A 283 -25.22 -20.45 26.35
C GLU A 283 -26.62 -20.52 25.75
N THR A 284 -27.08 -21.73 25.42
CA THR A 284 -28.48 -21.88 25.02
C THR A 284 -29.28 -22.67 25.99
N SER A 285 -30.30 -21.98 26.48
CA SER A 285 -31.56 -22.52 26.96
C SER A 285 -32.40 -23.16 25.84
N ARG A 286 -31.79 -23.88 24.88
CA ARG A 286 -32.57 -24.72 23.96
C ARG A 286 -32.61 -26.12 24.54
N PHE A 287 -33.84 -26.58 24.78
CA PHE A 287 -34.21 -27.89 25.28
C PHE A 287 -33.23 -28.99 24.83
N SER A 288 -32.46 -29.52 25.77
CA SER A 288 -31.70 -30.73 25.55
C SER A 288 -32.67 -31.90 25.62
N LEU A 289 -32.88 -32.59 24.49
CA LEU A 289 -33.70 -33.82 24.44
C LEU A 289 -33.23 -34.86 25.47
N MET A 290 -31.95 -34.82 25.85
CA MET A 290 -31.33 -35.70 26.83
C MET A 290 -31.76 -35.37 28.28
N GLU A 291 -32.07 -34.11 28.57
CA GLU A 291 -32.62 -33.68 29.86
C GLU A 291 -34.11 -34.01 29.97
N VAL A 292 -34.84 -33.95 28.84
CA VAL A 292 -36.26 -34.36 28.74
C VAL A 292 -36.43 -35.86 29.00
N LEU A 293 -35.50 -36.69 28.51
CA LEU A 293 -35.48 -38.12 28.78
C LEU A 293 -35.13 -38.45 30.24
N ARG A 294 -34.25 -37.65 30.88
CA ARG A 294 -33.80 -37.89 32.27
C ARG A 294 -34.81 -37.41 33.31
N HIS A 295 -35.52 -36.32 33.02
CA HIS A 295 -36.52 -35.72 33.90
C HIS A 295 -37.81 -35.36 33.13
N PRO A 296 -38.63 -36.35 32.76
CA PRO A 296 -39.83 -36.13 31.95
C PRO A 296 -40.87 -35.26 32.67
N VAL A 297 -41.10 -35.50 33.97
CA VAL A 297 -42.14 -34.79 34.74
C VAL A 297 -41.80 -33.32 34.97
N GLN A 298 -40.55 -33.02 35.33
CA GLN A 298 -40.11 -31.64 35.58
C GLN A 298 -40.03 -30.81 34.29
N SER A 299 -39.71 -31.47 33.17
CA SER A 299 -39.69 -30.83 31.85
C SER A 299 -41.10 -30.43 31.39
N VAL A 300 -42.09 -31.31 31.60
CA VAL A 300 -43.50 -31.02 31.29
C VAL A 300 -44.03 -29.88 32.17
N GLN A 301 -43.70 -29.87 33.47
CA GLN A 301 -44.12 -28.82 34.39
C GLN A 301 -43.52 -27.44 34.02
N LYS A 302 -42.25 -27.38 33.64
CA LYS A 302 -41.58 -26.15 33.16
C LYS A 302 -42.13 -25.63 31.83
N VAL A 303 -42.56 -26.53 30.95
CA VAL A 303 -43.22 -26.15 29.68
C VAL A 303 -44.60 -25.57 29.96
N PHE A 304 -45.36 -26.19 30.87
CA PHE A 304 -46.70 -25.72 31.23
C PHE A 304 -46.65 -24.36 31.95
N SER A 305 -45.67 -24.13 32.83
CA SER A 305 -45.49 -22.83 33.50
C SER A 305 -45.07 -21.71 32.56
N ARG A 306 -44.36 -22.01 31.45
CA ARG A 306 -44.03 -21.03 30.39
C ARG A 306 -45.21 -20.63 29.52
N PHE A 307 -46.25 -21.48 29.42
CA PHE A 307 -47.47 -21.16 28.68
C PHE A 307 -48.34 -20.11 29.39
N ARG A 308 -48.19 -19.95 30.72
CA ARG A 308 -48.69 -18.75 31.41
C ARG A 308 -47.76 -17.59 31.09
N THR A 309 -48.27 -16.60 30.37
CA THR A 309 -47.55 -15.41 29.90
C THR A 309 -46.97 -14.62 31.07
N GLN A 310 -45.69 -14.87 31.40
CA GLN A 310 -44.94 -13.94 32.25
C GLN A 310 -44.51 -12.74 31.41
N ASP A 311 -44.70 -11.55 31.98
CA ASP A 311 -44.32 -10.29 31.38
C ASP A 311 -42.79 -10.25 31.22
N ALA A 312 -42.33 -10.02 29.99
CA ALA A 312 -40.92 -10.14 29.59
C ALA A 312 -39.99 -9.11 30.27
N LEU A 313 -40.56 -8.22 31.10
CA LEU A 313 -39.89 -7.09 31.76
C LEU A 313 -39.89 -7.20 33.30
N SER A 314 -40.40 -8.29 33.88
CA SER A 314 -40.65 -8.46 35.34
C SER A 314 -39.42 -8.47 36.26
N GLY A 315 -38.20 -8.27 35.74
CA GLY A 315 -36.97 -8.21 36.53
C GLY A 315 -36.13 -6.94 36.34
N VAL A 316 -36.56 -6.00 35.50
CA VAL A 316 -35.79 -4.79 35.16
C VAL A 316 -36.62 -3.56 35.42
N VAL A 317 -36.22 -2.74 36.39
CA VAL A 317 -36.88 -1.46 36.67
C VAL A 317 -36.47 -0.47 35.58
N LEU A 318 -37.43 -0.05 34.74
CA LEU A 318 -37.22 0.84 33.60
C LEU A 318 -37.96 2.16 33.81
N ALA A 319 -37.48 3.22 33.17
CA ALA A 319 -38.27 4.45 33.06
C ALA A 319 -39.50 4.19 32.18
N PRO A 320 -40.70 4.72 32.52
CA PRO A 320 -41.96 4.32 31.89
C PRO A 320 -41.99 4.54 30.38
N LYS A 321 -41.39 5.63 29.88
CA LYS A 321 -41.27 5.90 28.43
C LYS A 321 -40.38 4.89 27.70
N LEU A 322 -39.37 4.36 28.37
CA LEU A 322 -38.46 3.35 27.79
C LEU A 322 -39.12 1.98 27.78
N GLU A 323 -39.89 1.66 28.82
CA GLU A 323 -40.67 0.43 28.94
C GLU A 323 -41.69 0.30 27.81
N GLU A 324 -42.46 1.36 27.54
CA GLU A 324 -43.47 1.40 26.48
C GLU A 324 -42.85 1.13 25.10
N ARG A 325 -41.75 1.82 24.78
CA ARG A 325 -41.03 1.63 23.51
C ARG A 325 -40.46 0.21 23.36
N LEU A 326 -39.98 -0.39 24.44
CA LEU A 326 -39.45 -1.76 24.43
C LEU A 326 -40.58 -2.79 24.30
N ARG A 327 -41.73 -2.54 24.90
CA ARG A 327 -42.92 -3.38 24.77
C ARG A 327 -43.43 -3.42 23.33
N ASP A 328 -43.47 -2.26 22.66
CA ASP A 328 -43.85 -2.18 21.24
C ASP A 328 -42.88 -2.95 20.34
N ILE A 329 -41.59 -2.83 20.60
CA ILE A 329 -40.55 -3.59 19.87
C ILE A 329 -40.73 -5.10 20.08
N ALA A 330 -41.02 -5.53 21.31
CA ALA A 330 -41.26 -6.93 21.61
C ALA A 330 -42.51 -7.47 20.88
N ILE A 331 -43.60 -6.70 20.85
CA ILE A 331 -44.82 -7.04 20.10
C ILE A 331 -44.53 -7.10 18.60
N ALA A 332 -43.82 -6.11 18.06
CA ALA A 332 -43.44 -6.06 16.65
C ALA A 332 -42.58 -7.27 16.26
N THR A 333 -41.64 -7.67 17.11
CA THR A 333 -40.75 -8.84 16.91
C THR A 333 -41.54 -10.14 16.94
N LYS A 334 -42.47 -10.29 17.88
CA LYS A 334 -43.37 -11.44 17.96
C LYS A 334 -44.23 -11.57 16.69
N ASN A 335 -44.76 -10.46 16.19
CA ASN A 335 -45.57 -10.44 14.97
C ASN A 335 -44.73 -10.71 13.72
N THR A 336 -43.50 -10.20 13.63
CA THR A 336 -42.58 -10.53 12.51
C THR A 336 -42.22 -12.00 12.49
N LYS A 337 -41.97 -12.63 13.64
CA LYS A 337 -41.73 -14.09 13.73
C LYS A 337 -42.93 -14.90 13.25
N ARG A 338 -44.14 -14.53 13.69
CA ARG A 338 -45.38 -15.20 13.26
C ARG A 338 -45.60 -15.07 11.76
N ASN A 339 -45.32 -13.90 11.20
CA ASN A 339 -45.50 -13.61 9.77
C ASN A 339 -44.28 -13.99 8.91
N ARG A 340 -43.24 -14.62 9.49
CA ARG A 340 -41.96 -14.96 8.84
C ARG A 340 -41.30 -13.77 8.12
N GLY A 341 -41.46 -12.57 8.68
CA GLY A 341 -40.86 -11.33 8.16
C GLY A 341 -39.39 -11.18 8.57
N MET A 342 -38.70 -10.23 7.94
CA MET A 342 -37.31 -9.92 8.27
C MET A 342 -37.20 -9.16 9.60
N TYR A 343 -36.24 -9.53 10.44
CA TYR A 343 -35.97 -8.84 11.70
C TYR A 343 -35.21 -7.52 11.48
N ARG A 344 -35.47 -6.55 12.34
CA ARG A 344 -34.75 -5.27 12.37
C ARG A 344 -33.69 -5.28 13.47
N ASN A 345 -32.55 -4.66 13.19
CA ASN A 345 -31.47 -4.51 14.16
C ASN A 345 -31.80 -3.38 15.14
N ILE A 346 -31.53 -3.59 16.42
CA ILE A 346 -31.76 -2.63 17.49
C ILE A 346 -30.41 -2.31 18.14
N LEU A 347 -30.04 -1.04 18.19
CA LEU A 347 -28.83 -0.56 18.85
C LEU A 347 -29.20 0.04 20.22
N MET A 348 -28.66 -0.54 21.28
CA MET A 348 -28.76 0.00 22.64
C MET A 348 -27.52 0.85 22.92
N HIS A 349 -27.69 2.16 23.10
CA HIS A 349 -26.59 3.09 23.39
C HIS A 349 -26.76 3.80 24.74
N GLY A 350 -25.67 4.30 25.29
CA GLY A 350 -25.65 5.13 26.51
C GLY A 350 -24.39 4.92 27.35
N PRO A 351 -24.30 5.57 28.52
CA PRO A 351 -23.15 5.44 29.43
C PRO A 351 -22.87 3.98 29.86
N PRO A 352 -21.62 3.64 30.23
CA PRO A 352 -21.30 2.33 30.79
C PRO A 352 -22.03 2.13 32.13
N GLY A 353 -22.42 0.89 32.45
CA GLY A 353 -23.12 0.55 33.70
C GLY A 353 -24.65 0.67 33.68
N THR A 354 -25.26 1.18 32.60
CA THR A 354 -26.74 1.33 32.51
C THR A 354 -27.49 0.05 32.12
N GLY A 355 -26.94 -1.14 32.39
CA GLY A 355 -27.64 -2.42 32.22
C GLY A 355 -27.97 -2.88 30.78
N LYS A 356 -27.47 -2.23 29.72
CA LYS A 356 -27.79 -2.57 28.32
C LYS A 356 -27.55 -4.05 27.96
N THR A 357 -26.42 -4.60 28.36
CA THR A 357 -26.07 -6.01 28.13
C THR A 357 -26.90 -6.95 28.98
N MET A 358 -27.25 -6.56 30.21
CA MET A 358 -28.15 -7.33 31.07
C MET A 358 -29.55 -7.42 30.46
N PHE A 359 -30.07 -6.31 29.95
CA PHE A 359 -31.36 -6.26 29.28
C PHE A 359 -31.40 -7.14 28.03
N ALA A 360 -30.37 -7.05 27.16
CA ALA A 360 -30.28 -7.89 25.96
C ALA A 360 -30.32 -9.40 26.31
N LYS A 361 -29.69 -9.79 27.42
CA LYS A 361 -29.73 -11.18 27.93
C LYS A 361 -31.13 -11.59 28.42
N VAL A 362 -31.83 -10.70 29.13
CA VAL A 362 -33.19 -10.97 29.63
C VAL A 362 -34.21 -11.09 28.48
N THR A 363 -34.03 -10.33 27.39
CA THR A 363 -34.94 -10.38 26.23
C THR A 363 -34.67 -11.52 25.25
N ALA A 364 -33.45 -12.07 25.21
CA ALA A 364 -33.06 -13.16 24.30
C ALA A 364 -33.96 -14.42 24.34
N PRO A 365 -34.43 -14.93 25.49
CA PRO A 365 -35.30 -16.12 25.53
C PRO A 365 -36.69 -15.89 24.93
N HIS A 366 -37.10 -14.62 24.74
CA HIS A 366 -38.44 -14.26 24.25
C HIS A 366 -38.48 -13.98 22.74
N GLN A 367 -37.33 -13.98 22.04
CA GLN A 367 -37.24 -13.78 20.59
C GLN A 367 -37.48 -15.05 19.75
#